data_AF-A0A936FNR6-F1
#
_entry.id   AF-A0A936FNR6-F1
#
_cell.length_a   1.000
_cell.length_b   1.000
_cell.length_c   1.000
_cell.angle_alpha   90.00
_cell.angle_beta   90.00
_cell.angle_gamma   90.00
#
_symmetry.space_group_name_H-M   'P 1'
#
loop_
_entity.id
_entity.type
_entity.pdbx_description
1 polymer ?
#
loop_
_entity_poly.entity_id
_entity_poly.type
_entity_poly.pdbx_seq_one_letter_code
_entity_poly.pdbx_strand_id
1 'polypeptide(L)'
;MFWLLPKRLADMALFKVNTGCREQEVCSLRWRWEQPVPELETTVFVVPGDRVKNGQPRLIVLNTVAQAVVDAYRGQHPEFVFHRQGKRLMSMNNNGWQRAREAAQHV
;
A
#
# COMPACT_ATOMS: atom_id res chain seq x y z
N MET A 1 8.65 -15.75 -4.39
CA MET A 1 7.24 -15.30 -4.39
C MET A 1 7.09 -13.88 -4.92
N PHE A 2 7.61 -12.83 -4.28
CA PHE A 2 7.37 -11.43 -4.74
C PHE A 2 8.05 -11.06 -6.06
N TRP A 3 9.16 -11.70 -6.41
CA TRP A 3 9.87 -11.47 -7.69
C TRP A 3 9.07 -11.87 -8.94
N LEU A 4 8.01 -12.67 -8.78
CA LEU A 4 7.10 -13.04 -9.88
C LEU A 4 6.05 -11.96 -10.16
N LEU A 5 5.87 -11.00 -9.25
CA LEU A 5 4.91 -9.92 -9.41
C LEU A 5 5.51 -8.77 -10.22
N PRO A 6 4.72 -8.09 -11.05
CA PRO A 6 5.06 -6.76 -11.55
C PRO A 6 5.46 -5.85 -10.38
N LYS A 7 6.53 -5.05 -10.55
CA LYS A 7 7.16 -4.25 -9.47
C LYS A 7 6.15 -3.58 -8.52
N ARG A 8 5.18 -2.84 -9.04
CA ARG A 8 4.18 -2.15 -8.21
C ARG A 8 3.33 -3.11 -7.36
N LEU A 9 2.96 -4.28 -7.89
CA LEU A 9 2.23 -5.27 -7.11
C LEU A 9 3.12 -5.91 -6.04
N ALA A 10 4.40 -6.09 -6.32
CA ALA A 10 5.38 -6.53 -5.32
C ALA A 10 5.52 -5.51 -4.18
N ASP A 11 5.68 -4.22 -4.52
CA ASP A 11 5.77 -3.13 -3.55
C ASP A 11 4.48 -3.03 -2.69
N MET A 12 3.31 -3.09 -3.33
CA MET A 12 2.02 -3.08 -2.62
C MET A 12 1.84 -4.31 -1.71
N ALA A 13 2.29 -5.48 -2.15
CA ALA A 13 2.24 -6.68 -1.34
C ALA A 13 3.19 -6.57 -0.14
N LEU A 14 4.40 -6.04 -0.36
CA LEU A 14 5.40 -5.79 0.69
C LEU A 14 4.88 -4.79 1.72
N PHE A 15 4.27 -3.70 1.28
CA PHE A 15 3.59 -2.75 2.18
C PHE A 15 2.48 -3.45 2.97
N LYS A 16 1.62 -4.20 2.27
CA LYS A 16 0.47 -4.89 2.88
C LYS A 16 0.87 -5.87 3.98
N VAL A 17 1.91 -6.69 3.77
CA VAL A 17 2.37 -7.66 4.78
C VAL A 17 3.00 -6.99 5.99
N ASN A 18 3.64 -5.84 5.81
CA ASN A 18 4.27 -5.09 6.91
C ASN A 18 3.29 -4.22 7.71
N THR A 19 2.07 -3.99 7.21
CA THR A 19 1.08 -3.08 7.82
C THR A 19 -0.23 -3.75 8.22
N GLY A 20 -0.48 -4.97 7.74
CA GLY A 20 -1.73 -5.69 7.99
C GLY A 20 -2.95 -5.04 7.34
N CYS A 21 -2.77 -4.15 6.36
CA CYS A 21 -3.85 -3.42 5.72
C CYS A 21 -4.78 -4.32 4.89
N ARG A 22 -6.06 -3.95 4.81
CA ARG A 22 -6.99 -4.50 3.82
C ARG A 22 -6.65 -4.00 2.42
N GLU A 23 -7.06 -4.73 1.38
CA GLU A 23 -6.76 -4.34 0.00
C GLU A 23 -7.22 -2.91 -0.31
N GLN A 24 -8.44 -2.54 0.10
CA GLN A 24 -8.97 -1.21 -0.18
C GLN A 24 -8.22 -0.10 0.59
N GLU A 25 -7.68 -0.39 1.78
CA GLU A 25 -6.83 0.55 2.51
C GLU A 25 -5.55 0.83 1.71
N VAL A 26 -4.94 -0.19 1.10
CA VAL A 26 -3.75 -0.04 0.23
C VAL A 26 -4.09 0.66 -1.09
N CYS A 27 -5.13 0.20 -1.80
CA CYS A 27 -5.53 0.74 -3.11
C CYS A 27 -5.99 2.20 -3.07
N SER A 28 -6.41 2.69 -1.90
CA SER A 28 -6.94 4.04 -1.72
C SER A 28 -6.09 4.93 -0.82
N LEU A 29 -4.92 4.45 -0.37
CA LEU A 29 -4.03 5.16 0.55
C LEU A 29 -3.63 6.54 -0.03
N ARG A 30 -3.81 7.58 0.78
CA ARG A 30 -3.61 8.98 0.35
C ARG A 30 -2.51 9.67 1.13
N TRP A 31 -1.78 10.55 0.45
CA TRP A 31 -0.77 11.40 1.08
C TRP A 31 -1.34 12.30 2.18
N ARG A 32 -2.56 12.84 1.98
CA ARG A 32 -3.23 13.68 2.98
C ARG A 32 -3.52 12.99 4.32
N TRP A 33 -3.36 11.66 4.38
CA TRP A 33 -3.54 10.87 5.60
C TRP A 33 -2.22 10.61 6.33
N GLU A 34 -1.08 10.91 5.71
CA GLU A 34 0.24 10.80 6.33
C GLU A 34 0.38 11.86 7.43
N GLN A 35 0.81 11.44 8.61
CA GLN A 35 1.13 12.31 9.73
C GLN A 35 2.53 11.95 10.25
N PRO A 36 3.46 12.90 10.33
CA PRO A 36 4.75 12.66 10.96
C PRO A 36 4.57 12.48 12.47
N VAL A 37 5.36 11.58 13.05
CA VAL A 37 5.46 11.38 14.49
C VAL A 37 6.95 11.56 14.86
N PRO A 38 7.40 12.81 15.06
CA PRO A 38 8.82 13.12 15.28
C PRO A 38 9.44 12.36 16.45
N GLU A 39 8.66 12.10 17.51
CA GLU A 39 9.09 11.39 18.71
C GLU A 39 9.48 9.93 18.44
N LEU A 40 9.04 9.36 17.32
CA LEU A 40 9.32 7.99 16.89
C LEU A 40 10.12 7.94 15.58
N GLU A 41 10.59 9.10 15.08
CA GLU A 41 11.32 9.22 13.82
C GLU A 41 10.65 8.50 12.64
N THR A 42 9.31 8.48 12.62
CA THR A 42 8.52 7.75 11.61
C THR A 42 7.28 8.54 11.21
N THR A 43 6.57 8.07 10.18
CA THR A 43 5.25 8.58 9.84
C THR A 43 4.19 7.48 10.00
N VAL A 44 2.96 7.92 10.23
CA VAL A 44 1.77 7.05 10.31
C VAL A 44 0.76 7.50 9.29
N PHE A 45 -0.11 6.59 8.85
CA PHE A 45 -1.32 6.99 8.12
C PHE A 45 -2.54 6.87 9.02
N VAL A 46 -3.33 7.94 9.10
CA VAL A 46 -4.62 7.97 9.79
C VAL A 46 -5.74 7.90 8.74
N VAL A 47 -6.21 6.68 8.46
CA VAL A 47 -7.29 6.46 7.49
C VAL A 47 -8.64 6.80 8.13
N PRO A 48 -9.42 7.72 7.55
CA PRO A 48 -10.72 8.12 8.10
C PRO A 48 -11.71 6.96 8.23
N GLY A 49 -12.53 7.01 9.30
CA GLY A 49 -13.54 5.99 9.63
C GLY A 49 -14.57 5.72 8.53
N ASP A 50 -14.98 6.75 7.80
CA ASP A 50 -15.89 6.66 6.63
C ASP A 50 -15.28 5.86 5.46
N ARG A 51 -13.97 5.57 5.51
CA ARG A 51 -13.24 4.82 4.49
C ARG A 51 -12.89 3.39 4.92
N VAL A 52 -13.31 2.97 6.10
CA VAL A 52 -13.04 1.64 6.64
C VAL A 52 -14.33 0.95 7.04
N LYS A 53 -14.35 -0.37 6.81
CA LYS A 53 -15.56 -1.21 6.88
C LYS A 53 -16.34 -1.09 8.20
N ASN A 54 -15.66 -0.75 9.29
CA ASN A 54 -16.24 -0.71 10.64
C ASN A 54 -16.49 0.72 11.16
N GLY A 55 -16.31 1.76 10.32
CA GLY A 55 -16.56 3.15 10.71
C GLY A 55 -15.53 3.76 11.67
N GLN A 56 -14.56 2.99 12.17
CA GLN A 56 -13.53 3.48 13.10
C GLN A 56 -12.24 3.84 12.38
N PRO A 57 -11.65 5.03 12.61
CA PRO A 57 -10.37 5.41 12.02
C PRO A 57 -9.30 4.33 12.18
N ARG A 58 -8.54 4.07 11.11
CA ARG A 58 -7.49 3.05 11.10
C ARG A 58 -6.14 3.74 11.11
N LEU A 59 -5.38 3.51 12.18
CA LEU A 59 -3.97 3.86 12.26
C LEU A 59 -3.12 2.79 11.57
N ILE A 60 -2.25 3.21 10.66
CA ILE A 60 -1.26 2.38 9.98
C ILE A 60 0.12 2.88 10.40
N VAL A 61 0.85 2.05 11.14
CA VAL A 61 2.23 2.34 11.55
C VAL A 61 3.18 1.78 10.50
N LEU A 62 4.20 2.57 10.14
CA LEU A 62 5.20 2.18 9.17
C LEU A 62 6.45 1.69 9.89
N ASN A 63 6.80 0.42 9.68
CA ASN A 63 8.16 -0.03 9.95
C ASN A 63 9.11 0.44 8.83
N THR A 64 10.41 0.24 9.00
CA THR A 64 11.43 0.71 8.05
C THR A 64 11.18 0.21 6.61
N VAL A 65 10.68 -1.02 6.44
CA VAL A 65 10.38 -1.58 5.12
C VAL A 65 9.16 -0.91 4.49
N ALA A 66 8.07 -0.75 5.25
CA ALA A 66 6.86 -0.07 4.76
C ALA A 66 7.14 1.41 4.45
N GLN A 67 7.96 2.07 5.27
CA GLN A 67 8.41 3.44 5.06
C GLN A 67 9.20 3.55 3.75
N ALA A 68 10.20 2.69 3.53
CA ALA A 68 10.98 2.69 2.30
C ALA A 68 10.11 2.45 1.05
N VAL A 69 9.09 1.60 1.15
CA VAL A 69 8.11 1.44 0.07
C VAL A 69 7.33 2.74 -0.17
N VAL A 70 6.83 3.40 0.87
CA VAL A 70 6.10 4.68 0.73
C VAL A 70 6.99 5.74 0.11
N ASP A 71 8.23 5.87 0.57
CA ASP A 71 9.19 6.88 0.10
C ASP A 71 9.50 6.72 -1.39
N ALA A 72 9.57 5.48 -1.90
CA ALA A 72 9.77 5.21 -3.31
C ALA A 72 8.67 5.77 -4.23
N TYR A 73 7.47 6.07 -3.70
CA TYR A 73 6.35 6.63 -4.46
C TYR A 73 6.17 8.15 -4.27
N ARG A 74 6.98 8.80 -3.42
CA ARG A 74 6.90 10.25 -3.23
C ARG A 74 7.13 10.99 -4.56
N GLY A 75 6.34 12.04 -4.78
CA GLY A 75 6.40 12.87 -5.99
C GLY A 75 5.79 12.26 -7.26
N GLN A 76 5.38 10.98 -7.26
CA GLN A 76 4.85 10.34 -8.47
C GLN A 76 3.36 10.63 -8.74
N HIS A 77 2.57 10.88 -7.69
CA HIS A 77 1.15 11.22 -7.79
C HIS A 77 0.73 12.18 -6.68
N PRO A 78 -0.08 13.23 -6.97
CA PRO A 78 -0.43 14.26 -5.99
C PRO A 78 -1.40 13.85 -4.88
N GLU A 79 -1.94 12.62 -4.90
CA GLU A 79 -3.08 12.24 -4.04
C GLU A 79 -2.91 10.85 -3.46
N PHE A 80 -2.61 9.86 -4.31
CA PHE A 80 -2.50 8.46 -3.91
C PHE A 80 -1.04 8.04 -3.77
N VAL A 81 -0.74 7.24 -2.74
CA VAL A 81 0.57 6.61 -2.58
C VAL A 81 0.80 5.60 -3.70
N PHE A 82 -0.11 4.64 -3.85
CA PHE A 82 -0.07 3.66 -4.95
C PHE A 82 -1.02 4.06 -6.07
N HIS A 83 -0.52 4.10 -7.30
CA HIS A 83 -1.30 4.47 -8.47
C HIS A 83 -0.87 3.67 -9.71
N ARG A 84 -1.67 3.71 -10.77
CA ARG A 84 -1.29 3.18 -12.09
C ARG A 84 -1.70 4.18 -13.15
N GLN A 85 -0.75 4.64 -13.95
CA GLN A 85 -1.02 5.56 -15.08
C GLN A 85 -1.82 6.79 -14.62
N GLY A 86 -1.40 7.41 -13.51
CA GLY A 86 -2.08 8.58 -12.93
C GLY A 86 -3.48 8.34 -12.34
N LYS A 87 -3.90 7.08 -12.17
CA LYS A 87 -5.22 6.74 -11.62
C LYS A 87 -5.12 5.92 -10.34
N ARG A 88 -6.12 6.07 -9.47
CA ARG A 88 -6.34 5.23 -8.30
C ARG A 88 -6.49 3.76 -8.70
N LEU A 89 -6.00 2.87 -7.84
CA LEU A 89 -6.21 1.44 -7.98
C LEU A 89 -7.58 1.04 -7.42
N MET A 90 -8.24 0.09 -8.10
CA MET A 90 -9.51 -0.49 -7.62
C MET A 90 -9.30 -1.85 -6.96
N SER A 91 -8.29 -2.61 -7.41
CA SER A 91 -7.92 -3.89 -6.83
C SER A 91 -6.45 -4.22 -7.09
N MET A 92 -5.87 -5.03 -6.21
CA MET A 92 -4.56 -5.67 -6.40
C MET A 92 -4.67 -6.94 -7.25
N ASN A 93 -5.79 -7.66 -7.19
CA ASN A 93 -6.01 -8.94 -7.86
C ASN A 93 -6.33 -8.80 -9.36
N ASN A 94 -5.36 -8.31 -10.13
CA ASN A 94 -5.45 -8.25 -11.60
C ASN A 94 -4.71 -9.42 -12.27
N ASN A 95 -4.74 -9.47 -13.61
CA ASN A 95 -4.08 -10.51 -14.40
C ASN A 95 -2.59 -10.71 -14.04
N GLY A 96 -1.88 -9.65 -13.66
CA GLY A 96 -0.48 -9.76 -13.21
C GLY A 96 -0.33 -10.49 -11.88
N TRP A 97 -1.27 -10.28 -10.95
CA TRP A 97 -1.32 -11.03 -9.69
C TRP A 97 -1.68 -12.51 -9.93
N GLN A 98 -2.69 -12.77 -10.76
CA GLN A 98 -3.17 -14.12 -11.05
C GLN A 98 -2.08 -14.97 -11.71
N ARG A 99 -1.41 -14.43 -12.73
CA ARG A 99 -0.27 -15.09 -13.39
C ARG A 99 0.90 -15.35 -12.44
N ALA A 100 1.24 -14.38 -11.59
CA ALA A 100 2.31 -14.57 -10.61
C ALA A 100 1.96 -15.67 -9.59
N ARG A 101 0.69 -15.78 -9.22
CA ARG A 101 0.20 -16.82 -8.31
C ARG A 101 0.22 -18.20 -8.97
N GLU A 102 -0.20 -18.32 -10.22
CA GLU A 102 -0.08 -19.56 -11.00
C GLU A 102 1.38 -20.00 -11.13
N ALA A 103 2.26 -19.07 -11.53
CA ALA A 103 3.69 -19.35 -11.63
C ALA A 103 4.28 -19.82 -10.29
N ALA A 104 3.87 -19.21 -9.17
CA ALA A 104 4.34 -19.58 -7.83
C ALA A 104 3.94 -20.99 -7.38
N GLN A 105 2.95 -21.63 -8.00
CA GLN A 105 2.59 -23.04 -7.71
C GLN A 105 3.61 -24.03 -8.29
N HIS A 106 4.51 -23.56 -9.16
CA HIS A 106 5.48 -24.37 -9.87
C HIS A 106 6.94 -23.97 -9.55
N VAL A 107 7.17 -23.23 -8.46
CA VAL A 107 8.50 -22.82 -7.97
C VAL A 107 8.85 -23.54 -6.69
#